data_AF-A0A2E0EJY4-F1
#
_entry.id   AF-A0A2E0EJY4-F1
#
_cell.length_a   1.000
_cell.length_b   1.000
_cell.length_c   1.000
_cell.angle_alpha   90.00
_cell.angle_beta   90.00
_cell.angle_gamma   90.00
#
_symmetry.space_group_name_H-M   'P 1'
#
loop_
_entity.id
_entity.type
_entity.pdbx_description
1 polymer ?
#
loop_
_entity_poly.entity_id
_entity_poly.type
_entity_poly.pdbx_seq_one_letter_code
_entity_poly.pdbx_strand_id
1 'polypeptide(L)'
;MLKRIQRGNPKDCEYVKTCGNQFAAVQRAHESGTLEMFKVLVEIERAHYPLGVISKNVLKFRKYPLIKVLLNKNFCSNYSCMIDLDILINCLPESLAILERNSISMKDGSVFVKEVMKRNLLKKEHLLLLLGLGKEIYLEGRRLVGKPKDNRKVYAINSSCLECAREDNYQFNSELCVRVSDYRDLDSSLNELEAIRLYFDTTEIPPREFMEQFTNIKMIYNPYFLAEYNLEIKFKWLNADFQFFQELSSVKNEIKWITNQPSPGKARVMYIILLMRGFSNIREILDEFNRNITRDELEVIISRSYEMKDLVCTLLNHPIISHALSYDMLGEIQKENFKFANFDIIGDRLKYIPFDELVAKSIATMDANLTFEDGKVLYRRFLGKSARF
;
A
#
# COMPACT_ATOMS: atom_id res chain seq x y z
N MET A 1 11.64 39.77 3.00
CA MET A 1 10.51 39.43 3.87
C MET A 1 9.34 39.00 2.97
N LEU A 2 9.00 37.71 2.91
CA LEU A 2 7.92 37.21 2.03
C LEU A 2 6.55 37.57 2.62
N LYS A 3 5.65 38.13 1.78
CA LYS A 3 4.32 38.60 2.16
C LYS A 3 3.50 37.43 2.76
N ARG A 4 2.69 37.71 3.80
CA ARG A 4 1.86 36.69 4.46
C ARG A 4 0.66 36.39 3.56
N ILE A 5 0.64 35.19 2.96
CA ILE A 5 -0.47 34.70 2.12
C ILE A 5 -1.52 34.12 3.07
N GLN A 6 -2.52 34.92 3.45
CA GLN A 6 -3.49 34.50 4.46
C GLN A 6 -4.85 34.10 3.87
N ARG A 7 -5.22 34.64 2.71
CA ARG A 7 -6.61 34.54 2.22
C ARG A 7 -6.75 33.91 0.84
N GLY A 8 -5.65 33.69 0.11
CA GLY A 8 -5.72 33.12 -1.24
C GLY A 8 -6.53 33.97 -2.21
N ASN A 9 -6.56 35.29 -2.01
CA ASN A 9 -7.28 36.22 -2.87
C ASN A 9 -6.53 36.40 -4.22
N PRO A 10 -7.13 37.04 -5.24
CA PRO A 10 -6.49 37.20 -6.55
C PRO A 10 -5.10 37.88 -6.50
N LYS A 11 -4.88 38.84 -5.58
CA LYS A 11 -3.58 39.50 -5.42
C LYS A 11 -2.53 38.58 -4.79
N ASP A 12 -2.95 37.70 -3.88
CA ASP A 12 -2.08 36.67 -3.30
C ASP A 12 -1.70 35.64 -4.38
N CYS A 13 -2.67 35.22 -5.20
CA CYS A 13 -2.45 34.31 -6.33
C CYS A 13 -1.44 34.88 -7.33
N GLU A 14 -1.60 36.15 -7.71
CA GLU A 14 -0.68 36.84 -8.63
C GLU A 14 0.73 36.99 -8.04
N TYR A 15 0.81 37.30 -6.75
CA TYR A 15 2.09 37.36 -6.04
C TYR A 15 2.84 36.02 -6.07
N VAL A 16 2.15 34.90 -5.84
CA VAL A 16 2.77 33.57 -5.86
C VAL A 16 3.31 33.23 -7.25
N LYS A 17 2.58 33.58 -8.33
CA LYS A 17 3.02 33.37 -9.72
C LYS A 17 4.28 34.16 -10.07
N THR A 18 4.39 35.38 -9.55
CA THR A 18 5.41 36.36 -9.96
C THR A 18 6.61 36.41 -9.01
N CYS A 19 6.57 35.75 -7.85
CA CYS A 19 7.67 35.81 -6.90
C CYS A 19 8.90 35.02 -7.38
N GLY A 20 10.09 35.60 -7.22
CA GLY A 20 11.35 34.96 -7.64
C GLY A 20 11.77 33.75 -6.80
N ASN A 21 11.16 33.53 -5.63
CA ASN A 21 11.34 32.35 -4.80
C ASN A 21 10.01 31.61 -4.63
N GLN A 22 9.61 30.94 -5.71
CA GLN A 22 8.34 30.22 -5.79
C GLN A 22 8.23 29.11 -4.73
N PHE A 23 9.33 28.46 -4.34
CA PHE A 23 9.34 27.41 -3.31
C PHE A 23 8.79 27.91 -1.96
N ALA A 24 9.35 29.01 -1.44
CA ALA A 24 8.93 29.56 -0.15
C ALA A 24 7.51 30.15 -0.19
N ALA A 25 7.06 30.64 -1.36
CA ALA A 25 5.70 31.09 -1.55
C ALA A 25 4.70 29.91 -1.61
N VAL A 26 5.04 28.83 -2.29
CA VAL A 26 4.25 27.58 -2.35
C VAL A 26 4.08 26.97 -0.96
N GLN A 27 5.15 26.97 -0.15
CA GLN A 27 5.13 26.47 1.22
C GLN A 27 4.20 27.29 2.16
N ARG A 28 3.84 28.53 1.85
CA ARG A 28 2.86 29.29 2.66
C ARG A 28 1.48 29.36 2.03
N ALA A 29 1.43 29.34 0.70
CA ALA A 29 0.20 29.46 -0.05
C ALA A 29 -0.78 28.29 0.17
N HIS A 30 -0.26 27.07 0.38
CA HIS A 30 -1.12 25.91 0.66
C HIS A 30 -1.89 26.04 2.00
N GLU A 31 -1.40 26.85 2.94
CA GLU A 31 -2.08 27.12 4.22
C GLU A 31 -3.37 27.92 4.05
N SER A 32 -3.50 28.69 2.97
CA SER A 32 -4.69 29.51 2.70
C SER A 32 -5.96 28.68 2.43
N GLY A 33 -5.80 27.42 2.00
CA GLY A 33 -6.90 26.47 1.83
C GLY A 33 -7.95 26.83 0.77
N THR A 34 -7.68 27.80 -0.11
CA THR A 34 -8.61 28.22 -1.18
C THR A 34 -8.37 27.43 -2.47
N LEU A 35 -9.43 27.28 -3.27
CA LEU A 35 -9.36 26.56 -4.55
C LEU A 35 -8.54 27.32 -5.59
N GLU A 36 -8.64 28.63 -5.59
CA GLU A 36 -7.95 29.52 -6.50
C GLU A 36 -6.44 29.46 -6.26
N MET A 37 -6.01 29.60 -5.01
CA MET A 37 -4.60 29.46 -4.67
C MET A 37 -4.08 28.06 -5.00
N PHE A 38 -4.86 27.02 -4.71
CA PHE A 38 -4.48 25.66 -5.05
C PHE A 38 -4.26 25.44 -6.57
N LYS A 39 -5.15 25.96 -7.42
CA LYS A 39 -4.99 25.90 -8.89
C LYS A 39 -3.68 26.56 -9.34
N VAL A 40 -3.36 27.73 -8.78
CA VAL A 40 -2.10 28.43 -9.05
C VAL A 40 -0.89 27.60 -8.62
N LEU A 41 -0.94 26.99 -7.45
CA LEU A 41 0.17 26.19 -6.95
C LEU A 41 0.41 24.93 -7.77
N VAL A 42 -0.65 24.28 -8.25
CA VAL A 42 -0.56 23.12 -9.15
C VAL A 42 0.02 23.51 -10.52
N GLU A 43 -0.31 24.69 -11.04
CA GLU A 43 0.29 25.23 -12.27
C GLU A 43 1.79 25.45 -12.10
N ILE A 44 2.21 25.99 -10.96
CA ILE A 44 3.62 26.26 -10.63
C ILE A 44 4.40 24.97 -10.39
N GLU A 45 3.87 24.02 -9.62
CA GLU A 45 4.53 22.72 -9.38
C GLU A 45 4.75 21.96 -10.70
N ARG A 46 3.76 21.95 -11.61
CA ARG A 46 3.93 21.33 -12.94
C ARG A 46 5.10 21.89 -13.73
N ALA A 47 5.42 23.17 -13.55
CA ALA A 47 6.48 23.82 -14.31
C ALA A 47 7.87 23.51 -13.73
N HIS A 48 8.03 23.39 -12.41
CA HIS A 48 9.35 23.51 -11.78
C HIS A 48 9.67 22.45 -10.70
N TYR A 49 8.73 21.60 -10.25
CA TYR A 49 8.94 20.72 -9.09
C TYR A 49 8.26 19.34 -9.16
N PRO A 50 8.77 18.33 -8.41
CA PRO A 50 8.03 17.09 -8.18
C PRO A 50 6.79 17.36 -7.30
N LEU A 51 5.62 16.97 -7.81
CA LEU A 51 4.23 17.16 -7.33
C LEU A 51 3.86 16.69 -5.88
N GLY A 52 4.86 16.40 -5.05
CA GLY A 52 4.68 15.67 -3.78
C GLY A 52 4.25 16.52 -2.59
N VAL A 53 4.66 17.78 -2.52
CA VAL A 53 4.49 18.60 -1.31
C VAL A 53 3.07 19.15 -1.21
N ILE A 54 2.52 19.67 -2.30
CA ILE A 54 1.13 20.17 -2.33
C ILE A 54 0.12 19.04 -2.10
N SER A 55 0.32 17.90 -2.76
CA SER A 55 -0.58 16.75 -2.67
C SER A 55 -0.67 16.21 -1.24
N LYS A 56 0.48 16.08 -0.55
CA LYS A 56 0.55 15.66 0.86
C LYS A 56 -0.21 16.61 1.81
N ASN A 57 -0.06 17.92 1.65
CA ASN A 57 -0.73 18.90 2.51
C ASN A 57 -2.24 19.00 2.27
N VAL A 58 -2.70 18.85 1.02
CA VAL A 58 -4.14 18.85 0.74
C VAL A 58 -4.82 17.60 1.30
N LEU A 59 -4.15 16.45 1.25
CA LEU A 59 -4.59 15.23 1.93
C LEU A 59 -4.58 15.41 3.46
N LYS A 60 -3.53 16.03 4.05
CA LYS A 60 -3.42 16.35 5.49
C LYS A 60 -4.67 17.00 6.06
N PHE A 61 -5.12 18.05 5.40
CA PHE A 61 -6.17 18.92 5.92
C PHE A 61 -7.56 18.54 5.43
N ARG A 62 -7.69 17.37 4.79
CA ARG A 62 -8.96 16.83 4.25
C ARG A 62 -9.75 17.90 3.49
N LYS A 63 -9.06 18.71 2.68
CA LYS A 63 -9.69 19.77 1.90
C LYS A 63 -10.40 19.14 0.70
N TYR A 64 -11.53 18.46 0.95
CA TYR A 64 -12.26 17.66 -0.04
C TYR A 64 -12.52 18.38 -1.37
N PRO A 65 -12.88 19.68 -1.42
CA PRO A 65 -13.00 20.41 -2.68
C PRO A 65 -11.71 20.43 -3.51
N LEU A 66 -10.54 20.51 -2.87
CA LEU A 66 -9.23 20.49 -3.52
C LEU A 66 -8.85 19.07 -3.95
N ILE A 67 -9.12 18.09 -3.09
CA ILE A 67 -8.87 16.67 -3.38
C ILE A 67 -9.69 16.24 -4.60
N LYS A 68 -10.96 16.64 -4.70
CA LYS A 68 -11.81 16.40 -5.89
C LYS A 68 -11.18 16.96 -7.18
N VAL A 69 -10.59 18.15 -7.11
CA VAL A 69 -9.89 18.75 -8.27
C VAL A 69 -8.60 18.00 -8.62
N LEU A 70 -7.85 17.49 -7.63
CA LEU A 70 -6.69 16.64 -7.85
C LEU A 70 -7.05 15.33 -8.56
N LEU A 71 -8.12 14.68 -8.10
CA LEU A 71 -8.61 13.42 -8.64
C LEU A 71 -9.02 13.55 -10.12
N ASN A 72 -9.77 14.61 -10.45
CA ASN A 72 -10.25 14.91 -11.80
C ASN A 72 -9.14 15.23 -12.81
N LYS A 73 -8.02 15.81 -12.37
CA LYS A 73 -6.93 16.25 -13.26
C LYS A 73 -5.78 15.24 -13.43
N ASN A 74 -6.03 13.95 -13.14
CA ASN A 74 -5.02 12.88 -13.21
C ASN A 74 -3.80 13.07 -12.27
N PHE A 75 -3.86 13.93 -11.25
CA PHE A 75 -2.70 14.22 -10.40
C PHE A 75 -2.35 13.12 -9.40
N CYS A 76 -3.33 12.30 -9.02
CA CYS A 76 -3.16 11.30 -7.97
C CYS A 76 -2.49 10.00 -8.44
N SER A 77 -2.09 9.86 -9.72
CA SER A 77 -1.51 8.60 -10.23
C SER A 77 -0.26 8.15 -9.46
N ASN A 78 0.52 9.10 -8.94
CA ASN A 78 1.77 8.82 -8.23
C ASN A 78 1.58 8.71 -6.70
N TYR A 79 0.37 8.97 -6.18
CA TYR A 79 0.07 9.07 -4.74
C TYR A 79 -1.15 8.24 -4.32
N SER A 80 -1.60 7.33 -5.17
CA SER A 80 -2.75 6.47 -4.89
C SER A 80 -2.58 5.63 -3.63
N CYS A 81 -1.35 5.27 -3.28
CA CYS A 81 -1.01 4.60 -2.02
C CYS A 81 -1.21 5.46 -0.76
N MET A 82 -1.35 6.80 -0.89
CA MET A 82 -1.49 7.73 0.23
C MET A 82 -2.94 8.18 0.48
N ILE A 83 -3.91 7.75 -0.34
CA ILE A 83 -5.30 8.18 -0.20
C ILE A 83 -6.09 7.11 0.54
N ASP A 84 -6.37 7.37 1.81
CA ASP A 84 -7.17 6.47 2.65
C ASP A 84 -8.59 6.31 2.09
N LEU A 85 -9.19 5.14 2.35
CA LEU A 85 -10.53 4.76 1.89
C LEU A 85 -11.61 5.80 2.24
N ASP A 86 -11.56 6.38 3.45
CA ASP A 86 -12.48 7.43 3.88
C ASP A 86 -12.42 8.68 2.98
N ILE A 87 -11.21 9.05 2.53
CA ILE A 87 -11.04 10.20 1.63
C ILE A 87 -11.67 9.87 0.27
N LEU A 88 -11.44 8.64 -0.23
CA LEU A 88 -12.04 8.18 -1.49
C LEU A 88 -13.57 8.24 -1.44
N ILE A 89 -14.17 7.71 -0.37
CA ILE A 89 -15.63 7.70 -0.18
C ILE A 89 -16.22 9.11 -0.09
N ASN A 90 -15.56 10.02 0.64
CA ASN A 90 -16.01 11.41 0.77
C ASN A 90 -15.82 12.22 -0.53
N CYS A 91 -14.87 11.82 -1.38
CA CYS A 91 -14.59 12.47 -2.65
C CYS A 91 -15.37 11.89 -3.83
N LEU A 92 -16.37 11.05 -3.62
CA LEU A 92 -17.24 10.60 -4.69
C LEU A 92 -18.07 11.78 -5.27
N PRO A 93 -18.37 11.78 -6.59
CA PRO A 93 -17.97 10.78 -7.60
C PRO A 93 -16.55 10.95 -8.18
N GLU A 94 -15.83 12.03 -7.88
CA GLU A 94 -14.54 12.35 -8.50
C GLU A 94 -13.45 11.29 -8.24
N SER A 95 -13.54 10.56 -7.12
CA SER A 95 -12.64 9.45 -6.79
C SER A 95 -12.86 8.18 -7.61
N LEU A 96 -13.93 8.07 -8.42
CA LEU A 96 -14.17 6.90 -9.27
C LEU A 96 -13.05 6.67 -10.29
N ALA A 97 -12.40 7.73 -10.75
CA ALA A 97 -11.25 7.65 -11.67
C ALA A 97 -10.09 6.81 -11.11
N ILE A 98 -10.07 6.54 -9.80
CA ILE A 98 -9.07 5.66 -9.19
C ILE A 98 -9.36 4.18 -9.52
N LEU A 99 -10.63 3.78 -9.72
CA LEU A 99 -10.96 2.41 -10.15
C LEU A 99 -10.30 2.12 -11.49
N GLU A 100 -10.38 3.07 -12.44
CA GLU A 100 -9.80 2.91 -13.78
C GLU A 100 -8.28 2.71 -13.77
N ARG A 101 -7.63 3.13 -12.69
CA ARG A 101 -6.17 3.10 -12.53
C ARG A 101 -5.68 1.88 -11.73
N ASN A 102 -6.58 0.96 -11.33
CA ASN A 102 -6.24 -0.23 -10.53
C ASN A 102 -5.37 0.07 -9.30
N SER A 103 -5.54 1.24 -8.69
CA SER A 103 -4.61 1.77 -7.69
C SER A 103 -5.06 1.60 -6.24
N ILE A 104 -6.10 0.80 -5.98
CA ILE A 104 -6.60 0.50 -4.63
C ILE A 104 -6.31 -0.96 -4.32
N SER A 105 -5.91 -1.26 -3.09
CA SER A 105 -5.82 -2.63 -2.59
C SER A 105 -7.16 -3.37 -2.80
N MET A 106 -7.15 -4.69 -2.94
CA MET A 106 -8.41 -5.41 -3.21
C MET A 106 -9.43 -5.32 -2.07
N LYS A 107 -8.96 -5.34 -0.83
CA LYS A 107 -9.80 -5.22 0.37
C LYS A 107 -10.47 -3.86 0.41
N ASP A 108 -9.69 -2.79 0.23
CA ASP A 108 -10.23 -1.43 0.23
C ASP A 108 -11.05 -1.14 -1.03
N GLY A 109 -10.67 -1.74 -2.16
CA GLY A 109 -11.36 -1.62 -3.45
C GLY A 109 -12.76 -2.23 -3.39
N SER A 110 -12.91 -3.37 -2.72
CA SER A 110 -14.21 -4.03 -2.51
C SER A 110 -15.14 -3.16 -1.68
N VAL A 111 -14.66 -2.60 -0.57
CA VAL A 111 -15.45 -1.71 0.30
C VAL A 111 -15.80 -0.42 -0.45
N PHE A 112 -14.84 0.18 -1.14
CA PHE A 112 -15.05 1.38 -1.94
C PHE A 112 -16.12 1.18 -3.01
N VAL A 113 -16.05 0.09 -3.77
CA VAL A 113 -17.03 -0.22 -4.83
C VAL A 113 -18.43 -0.48 -4.26
N LYS A 114 -18.54 -1.16 -3.11
CA LYS A 114 -19.84 -1.35 -2.45
C LYS A 114 -20.49 -0.01 -2.09
N GLU A 115 -19.71 0.97 -1.64
CA GLU A 115 -20.20 2.32 -1.38
C GLU A 115 -20.57 3.09 -2.67
N VAL A 116 -19.80 2.90 -3.75
CA VAL A 116 -20.14 3.44 -5.09
C VAL A 116 -21.48 2.92 -5.58
N MET A 117 -21.71 1.61 -5.45
CA MET A 117 -22.98 0.96 -5.82
C MET A 117 -24.13 1.50 -4.97
N LYS A 118 -23.95 1.58 -3.65
CA LYS A 118 -24.94 2.12 -2.70
C LYS A 118 -25.37 3.55 -3.04
N ARG A 119 -24.45 4.37 -3.58
CA ARG A 119 -24.72 5.75 -4.01
C ARG A 119 -25.22 5.88 -5.45
N ASN A 120 -25.45 4.77 -6.16
CA ASN A 120 -25.85 4.76 -7.57
C ASN A 120 -24.88 5.51 -8.49
N LEU A 121 -23.58 5.44 -8.20
CA LEU A 121 -22.53 6.11 -8.96
C LEU A 121 -21.79 5.17 -9.93
N LEU A 122 -22.11 3.88 -9.91
CA LEU A 122 -21.54 2.90 -10.82
C LEU A 122 -22.06 3.13 -12.25
N LYS A 123 -21.18 2.99 -13.24
CA LYS A 123 -21.50 3.07 -14.67
C LYS A 123 -21.08 1.78 -15.37
N LYS A 124 -21.65 1.53 -16.55
CA LYS A 124 -21.30 0.36 -17.39
C LYS A 124 -19.81 0.25 -17.69
N GLU A 125 -19.15 1.38 -17.90
CA GLU A 125 -17.69 1.46 -18.12
C GLU A 125 -16.86 1.05 -16.90
N HIS A 126 -17.44 0.95 -15.70
CA HIS A 126 -16.69 0.50 -14.53
C HIS A 126 -16.70 -1.03 -14.35
N LEU A 127 -17.56 -1.77 -15.08
CA LEU A 127 -17.75 -3.20 -14.88
C LEU A 127 -16.48 -4.03 -15.10
N LEU A 128 -15.67 -3.68 -16.11
CA LEU A 128 -14.41 -4.34 -16.41
C LEU A 128 -13.47 -4.36 -15.18
N LEU A 129 -13.49 -3.28 -14.40
CA LEU A 129 -12.61 -3.08 -13.24
C LEU A 129 -13.05 -3.95 -12.06
N LEU A 130 -14.33 -4.32 -12.01
CA LEU A 130 -14.88 -5.17 -10.96
C LEU A 130 -14.47 -6.63 -11.12
N LEU A 131 -14.06 -7.05 -12.33
CA LEU A 131 -13.56 -8.41 -12.58
C LEU A 131 -12.34 -8.74 -11.69
N GLY A 132 -11.52 -7.73 -11.37
CA GLY A 132 -10.38 -7.89 -10.46
C GLY A 132 -10.75 -7.99 -8.98
N LEU A 133 -12.00 -7.68 -8.60
CA LEU A 133 -12.45 -7.64 -7.19
C LEU A 133 -13.23 -8.89 -6.76
N GLY A 134 -13.69 -9.72 -7.71
CA GLY A 134 -14.34 -11.01 -7.45
C GLY A 134 -15.77 -11.12 -7.98
N LYS A 135 -16.24 -12.37 -8.14
CA LYS A 135 -17.50 -12.72 -8.83
C LYS A 135 -18.72 -12.01 -8.23
N GLU A 136 -18.84 -12.00 -6.91
CA GLU A 136 -19.97 -11.38 -6.19
C GLU A 136 -20.10 -9.88 -6.54
N ILE A 137 -19.00 -9.13 -6.45
CA ILE A 137 -18.96 -7.70 -6.71
C ILE A 137 -19.24 -7.41 -8.20
N TYR A 138 -18.64 -8.21 -9.09
CA TYR A 138 -18.89 -8.09 -10.52
C TYR A 138 -20.37 -8.32 -10.88
N LEU A 139 -20.97 -9.40 -10.38
CA LEU A 139 -22.36 -9.74 -10.68
C LEU A 139 -23.35 -8.71 -10.13
N GLU A 140 -23.11 -8.19 -8.92
CA GLU A 140 -23.94 -7.11 -8.38
C GLU A 140 -23.83 -5.84 -9.22
N GLY A 141 -22.61 -5.48 -9.65
CA GLY A 141 -22.42 -4.38 -10.60
C GLY A 141 -23.17 -4.60 -11.91
N ARG A 142 -23.02 -5.78 -12.50
CA ARG A 142 -23.70 -6.18 -13.75
C ARG A 142 -25.22 -6.11 -13.61
N ARG A 143 -25.79 -6.49 -12.46
CA ARG A 143 -27.21 -6.38 -12.14
C ARG A 143 -27.68 -4.92 -12.12
N LEU A 144 -26.88 -4.02 -11.53
CA LEU A 144 -27.24 -2.60 -11.36
C LEU A 144 -27.16 -1.80 -12.67
N VAL A 145 -26.13 -2.02 -13.49
CA VAL A 145 -25.90 -1.20 -14.69
C VAL A 145 -26.16 -1.95 -16.00
N GLY A 146 -26.46 -3.24 -15.97
CA GLY A 146 -26.74 -4.09 -17.13
C GLY A 146 -25.50 -4.65 -17.83
N LYS A 147 -25.72 -5.40 -18.93
CA LYS A 147 -24.64 -6.09 -19.67
C LYS A 147 -23.58 -5.09 -20.19
N PRO A 148 -22.28 -5.42 -20.12
CA PRO A 148 -21.21 -4.55 -20.60
C PRO A 148 -21.30 -4.24 -22.10
N LYS A 149 -20.84 -3.05 -22.47
CA LYS A 149 -20.53 -2.60 -23.85
C LYS A 149 -19.09 -2.08 -23.88
N ASP A 150 -18.18 -2.84 -23.29
CA ASP A 150 -16.79 -2.41 -23.15
C ASP A 150 -15.89 -3.28 -24.01
N ASN A 151 -15.24 -2.66 -25.00
CA ASN A 151 -14.28 -3.32 -25.90
C ASN A 151 -12.84 -3.25 -25.36
N ARG A 152 -12.62 -2.71 -24.16
CA ARG A 152 -11.29 -2.68 -23.55
C ARG A 152 -10.87 -4.09 -23.15
N LYS A 153 -9.55 -4.31 -23.24
CA LYS A 153 -8.94 -5.57 -22.83
C LYS A 153 -8.86 -5.67 -21.30
N VAL A 154 -9.15 -6.85 -20.77
CA VAL A 154 -8.93 -7.17 -19.35
C VAL A 154 -7.43 -7.42 -19.14
N TYR A 155 -6.82 -6.67 -18.22
CA TYR A 155 -5.41 -6.83 -17.84
C TYR A 155 -5.24 -7.61 -16.54
N ALA A 156 -6.25 -7.57 -15.67
CA ALA A 156 -6.25 -8.23 -14.38
C ALA A 156 -7.64 -8.76 -14.06
N ILE A 157 -7.71 -9.97 -13.51
CA ILE A 157 -8.96 -10.64 -13.18
C ILE A 157 -8.79 -11.49 -11.91
N ASN A 158 -9.84 -11.58 -11.09
CA ASN A 158 -9.93 -12.59 -10.05
C ASN A 158 -10.40 -13.92 -10.66
N SER A 159 -9.85 -15.04 -10.22
CA SER A 159 -10.11 -16.36 -10.77
C SER A 159 -11.61 -16.68 -10.84
N SER A 160 -12.36 -16.31 -9.81
CA SER A 160 -13.81 -16.52 -9.73
C SER A 160 -14.61 -15.79 -10.82
N CYS A 161 -14.02 -14.78 -11.46
CA CYS A 161 -14.63 -14.00 -12.54
C CYS A 161 -14.32 -14.55 -13.95
N LEU A 162 -13.44 -15.54 -14.11
CA LEU A 162 -13.00 -16.02 -15.42
C LEU A 162 -14.19 -16.49 -16.27
N GLU A 163 -15.08 -17.29 -15.68
CA GLU A 163 -16.32 -17.77 -16.31
C GLU A 163 -17.21 -16.60 -16.74
N CYS A 164 -17.52 -15.68 -15.82
CA CYS A 164 -18.35 -14.51 -16.13
C CYS A 164 -17.75 -13.63 -17.22
N ALA A 165 -16.42 -13.46 -17.24
CA ALA A 165 -15.76 -12.66 -18.24
C ALA A 165 -15.90 -13.27 -19.64
N ARG A 166 -15.86 -14.60 -19.75
CA ARG A 166 -16.10 -15.32 -21.00
C ARG A 166 -17.57 -15.23 -21.44
N GLU A 167 -18.52 -15.46 -20.54
CA GLU A 167 -19.96 -15.34 -20.82
C GLU A 167 -20.35 -13.94 -21.34
N ASP A 168 -19.69 -12.91 -20.81
CA ASP A 168 -19.88 -11.53 -21.22
C ASP A 168 -19.00 -11.11 -22.41
N ASN A 169 -18.25 -12.03 -23.00
CA ASN A 169 -17.37 -11.86 -24.17
C ASN A 169 -16.32 -10.76 -23.99
N TYR A 170 -15.74 -10.64 -22.80
CA TYR A 170 -14.59 -9.75 -22.60
C TYR A 170 -13.36 -10.28 -23.35
N GLN A 171 -12.63 -9.35 -23.96
CA GLN A 171 -11.34 -9.67 -24.55
C GLN A 171 -10.24 -9.59 -23.48
N PHE A 172 -9.43 -10.62 -23.39
CA PHE A 172 -8.26 -10.61 -22.51
C PHE A 172 -7.07 -9.94 -23.20
N ASN A 173 -6.22 -9.29 -22.41
CA ASN A 173 -4.91 -8.90 -22.87
C ASN A 173 -4.05 -10.15 -23.10
N SER A 174 -3.08 -10.09 -24.02
CA SER A 174 -2.18 -11.22 -24.27
C SER A 174 -1.30 -11.54 -23.07
N GLU A 175 -1.00 -10.54 -22.24
CA GLU A 175 -0.46 -10.74 -20.89
C GLU A 175 -1.53 -10.48 -19.82
N LEU A 176 -2.06 -11.54 -19.21
CA LEU A 176 -3.12 -11.45 -18.19
C LEU A 176 -2.55 -11.69 -16.79
N CYS A 177 -2.97 -10.86 -15.83
CA CYS A 177 -2.74 -11.09 -14.40
C CYS A 177 -3.98 -11.76 -13.79
N VAL A 178 -3.82 -12.95 -13.21
CA VAL A 178 -4.91 -13.68 -12.56
C VAL A 178 -4.65 -13.77 -11.07
N ARG A 179 -5.57 -13.25 -10.27
CA ARG A 179 -5.58 -13.44 -8.81
C ARG A 179 -6.35 -14.70 -8.47
N VAL A 180 -5.67 -15.67 -7.89
CA VAL A 180 -6.15 -17.02 -7.65
C VAL A 180 -6.68 -17.09 -6.22
N SER A 181 -8.00 -17.00 -6.08
CA SER A 181 -8.68 -17.22 -4.80
C SER A 181 -9.05 -18.69 -4.60
N ASP A 182 -9.35 -19.38 -5.70
CA ASP A 182 -9.49 -20.84 -5.76
C ASP A 182 -8.73 -21.30 -7.01
N TYR A 183 -7.84 -22.28 -6.87
CA TYR A 183 -7.08 -22.78 -8.03
C TYR A 183 -7.98 -23.50 -9.04
N ARG A 184 -9.10 -24.07 -8.60
CA ARG A 184 -10.07 -24.81 -9.44
C ARG A 184 -10.80 -23.92 -10.44
N ASP A 185 -10.79 -22.61 -10.21
CA ASP A 185 -11.31 -21.63 -11.17
C ASP A 185 -10.42 -21.48 -12.42
N LEU A 186 -9.15 -21.94 -12.35
CA LEU A 186 -8.22 -21.86 -13.48
C LEU A 186 -8.43 -23.06 -14.41
N ASP A 187 -8.38 -22.81 -15.72
CA ASP A 187 -8.53 -23.84 -16.74
C ASP A 187 -7.60 -23.61 -17.93
N SER A 188 -7.51 -24.63 -18.79
CA SER A 188 -6.60 -24.68 -19.93
C SER A 188 -6.81 -23.59 -20.98
N SER A 189 -7.95 -22.89 -21.03
CA SER A 189 -8.14 -21.78 -21.97
C SER A 189 -7.21 -20.60 -21.69
N LEU A 190 -6.66 -20.50 -20.46
CA LEU A 190 -5.62 -19.52 -20.16
C LEU A 190 -4.34 -19.75 -20.99
N ASN A 191 -4.11 -20.96 -21.50
CA ASN A 191 -2.98 -21.27 -22.39
C ASN A 191 -3.12 -20.63 -23.79
N GLU A 192 -4.31 -20.13 -24.16
CA GLU A 192 -4.51 -19.39 -25.41
C GLU A 192 -3.85 -18.00 -25.38
N LEU A 193 -3.49 -17.51 -24.20
CA LEU A 193 -2.83 -16.22 -24.00
C LEU A 193 -1.31 -16.35 -24.19
N GLU A 194 -0.64 -15.27 -24.59
CA GLU A 194 0.82 -15.26 -24.74
C GLU A 194 1.54 -15.48 -23.41
N ALA A 195 1.02 -14.88 -22.33
CA ALA A 195 1.58 -15.06 -21.00
C ALA A 195 0.56 -14.82 -19.88
N ILE A 196 0.71 -15.56 -18.80
CA ILE A 196 -0.05 -15.33 -17.57
C ILE A 196 0.85 -15.07 -16.37
N ARG A 197 0.36 -14.24 -15.44
CA ARG A 197 0.92 -14.08 -14.10
C ARG A 197 -0.11 -14.51 -13.09
N LEU A 198 0.25 -15.42 -12.20
CA LEU A 198 -0.65 -15.94 -11.17
C LEU A 198 -0.31 -15.31 -9.83
N TYR A 199 -1.30 -14.81 -9.12
CA TYR A 199 -1.16 -14.29 -7.77
C TYR A 199 -2.03 -15.10 -6.81
N PHE A 200 -1.42 -15.97 -6.01
CA PHE A 200 -2.16 -16.81 -5.08
C PHE A 200 -2.56 -16.00 -3.83
N ASP A 201 -3.87 -15.81 -3.68
CA ASP A 201 -4.52 -15.27 -2.49
C ASP A 201 -4.96 -16.40 -1.52
N THR A 202 -4.72 -17.66 -1.89
CA THR A 202 -5.03 -18.88 -1.12
C THR A 202 -3.76 -19.67 -0.81
N THR A 203 -3.75 -20.36 0.34
CA THR A 203 -2.72 -21.32 0.75
C THR A 203 -3.03 -22.75 0.30
N GLU A 204 -4.19 -22.99 -0.32
CA GLU A 204 -4.56 -24.30 -0.88
C GLU A 204 -3.56 -24.68 -1.98
N ILE A 205 -2.96 -25.87 -1.84
CA ILE A 205 -1.93 -26.37 -2.75
C ILE A 205 -2.59 -27.14 -3.89
N PRO A 206 -2.48 -26.66 -5.15
CA PRO A 206 -2.95 -27.43 -6.30
C PRO A 206 -2.13 -28.73 -6.47
N PRO A 207 -2.72 -29.80 -7.03
CA PRO A 207 -1.97 -30.97 -7.47
C PRO A 207 -0.85 -30.56 -8.44
N ARG A 208 0.27 -31.30 -8.43
CA ARG A 208 1.42 -30.97 -9.27
C ARG A 208 1.06 -30.95 -10.76
N GLU A 209 0.30 -31.94 -11.19
CA GLU A 209 -0.15 -32.12 -12.58
C GLU A 209 -1.03 -30.95 -13.03
N PHE A 210 -1.78 -30.35 -12.10
CA PHE A 210 -2.61 -29.18 -12.38
C PHE A 210 -1.76 -27.95 -12.73
N MET A 211 -0.64 -27.75 -12.05
CA MET A 211 0.24 -26.61 -12.37
C MET A 211 1.03 -26.84 -13.66
N GLU A 212 1.38 -28.09 -13.95
CA GLU A 212 2.13 -28.47 -15.16
C GLU A 212 1.31 -28.31 -16.46
N GLN A 213 -0.02 -28.20 -16.37
CA GLN A 213 -0.88 -27.96 -17.55
C GLN A 213 -0.68 -26.57 -18.18
N PHE A 214 -0.11 -25.62 -17.43
CA PHE A 214 0.05 -24.23 -17.86
C PHE A 214 1.46 -23.98 -18.39
N THR A 215 1.59 -23.79 -19.71
CA THR A 215 2.89 -23.64 -20.38
C THR A 215 3.32 -22.19 -20.57
N ASN A 216 2.40 -21.24 -20.38
CA ASN A 216 2.59 -19.81 -20.63
C ASN A 216 2.77 -18.98 -19.33
N ILE A 217 3.13 -19.62 -18.21
CA ILE A 217 3.34 -18.92 -16.94
C ILE A 217 4.63 -18.09 -16.97
N LYS A 218 4.48 -16.76 -16.82
CA LYS A 218 5.60 -15.81 -16.78
C LYS A 218 6.14 -15.57 -15.37
N MET A 219 5.28 -15.60 -14.36
CA MET A 219 5.60 -15.35 -12.95
C MET A 219 4.49 -15.85 -12.04
N ILE A 220 4.85 -16.42 -10.89
CA ILE A 220 3.90 -16.73 -9.81
C ILE A 220 4.23 -15.94 -8.56
N TYR A 221 3.22 -15.31 -7.98
CA TYR A 221 3.29 -14.66 -6.68
C TYR A 221 2.65 -15.57 -5.63
N ASN A 222 3.34 -15.70 -4.50
CA ASN A 222 2.94 -16.53 -3.35
C ASN A 222 2.73 -18.02 -3.71
N PRO A 223 3.69 -18.69 -4.35
CA PRO A 223 3.54 -20.08 -4.78
C PRO A 223 3.66 -21.08 -3.61
N TYR A 224 2.65 -21.17 -2.73
CA TYR A 224 2.70 -22.05 -1.54
C TYR A 224 2.96 -23.52 -1.87
N PHE A 225 2.56 -23.97 -3.05
CA PHE A 225 2.84 -25.33 -3.55
C PHE A 225 4.33 -25.66 -3.70
N LEU A 226 5.23 -24.66 -3.78
CA LEU A 226 6.67 -24.89 -3.74
C LEU A 226 7.15 -25.49 -2.39
N ALA A 227 6.28 -25.50 -1.38
CA ALA A 227 6.54 -26.23 -0.15
C ALA A 227 6.48 -27.76 -0.34
N GLU A 228 5.69 -28.25 -1.29
CA GLU A 228 5.46 -29.68 -1.52
C GLU A 228 6.22 -30.24 -2.72
N TYR A 229 6.37 -29.46 -3.80
CA TYR A 229 7.04 -29.92 -5.01
C TYR A 229 7.77 -28.78 -5.72
N ASN A 230 8.79 -29.14 -6.51
CA ASN A 230 9.61 -28.17 -7.22
C ASN A 230 9.09 -28.02 -8.66
N LEU A 231 8.98 -26.77 -9.12
CA LEU A 231 8.70 -26.42 -10.50
C LEU A 231 9.72 -25.37 -10.94
N GLU A 232 10.24 -25.48 -12.17
CA GLU A 232 11.13 -24.48 -12.75
C GLU A 232 10.33 -23.25 -13.20
N ILE A 233 9.91 -22.45 -12.23
CA ILE A 233 9.08 -21.26 -12.43
C ILE A 233 9.73 -20.05 -11.80
N LYS A 234 9.54 -18.88 -12.42
CA LYS A 234 9.89 -17.61 -11.78
C LYS A 234 8.84 -17.29 -10.72
N PHE A 235 9.27 -16.97 -9.51
CA PHE A 235 8.36 -16.62 -8.43
C PHE A 235 8.81 -15.45 -7.56
N LYS A 236 7.84 -14.86 -6.84
CA LYS A 236 8.05 -13.85 -5.79
C LYS A 236 7.09 -14.07 -4.63
N TRP A 237 7.53 -13.71 -3.43
CA TRP A 237 6.66 -13.56 -2.27
C TRP A 237 6.22 -12.10 -2.16
N LEU A 238 4.92 -11.84 -2.05
CA LEU A 238 4.35 -10.51 -1.90
C LEU A 238 3.18 -10.55 -0.91
N ASN A 239 3.44 -10.12 0.32
CA ASN A 239 2.51 -10.20 1.45
C ASN A 239 1.96 -11.62 1.70
N ALA A 240 2.78 -12.65 1.47
CA ALA A 240 2.40 -14.03 1.73
C ALA A 240 2.13 -14.29 3.22
N ASP A 241 1.39 -15.35 3.46
CA ASP A 241 1.12 -15.92 4.77
C ASP A 241 2.34 -16.75 5.20
N PHE A 242 3.08 -16.25 6.18
CA PHE A 242 4.24 -16.92 6.75
C PHE A 242 3.84 -18.08 7.68
N GLN A 243 2.70 -17.96 8.37
CA GLN A 243 2.22 -18.97 9.32
C GLN A 243 2.03 -20.32 8.65
N PHE A 244 1.58 -20.32 7.38
CA PHE A 244 1.55 -21.52 6.54
C PHE A 244 2.86 -22.33 6.61
N PHE A 245 4.02 -21.68 6.52
CA PHE A 245 5.31 -22.37 6.55
C PHE A 245 5.73 -22.84 7.94
N GLN A 246 5.22 -22.21 9.00
CA GLN A 246 5.51 -22.62 10.39
C GLN A 246 4.77 -23.89 10.77
N GLU A 247 3.62 -24.14 10.15
CA GLU A 247 2.77 -25.31 10.41
C GLU A 247 3.18 -26.55 9.61
N LEU A 248 4.05 -26.39 8.61
CA LEU A 248 4.53 -27.51 7.80
C LEU A 248 5.56 -28.37 8.54
N SER A 249 5.39 -29.69 8.47
CA SER A 249 6.37 -30.64 9.01
C SER A 249 7.69 -30.65 8.25
N SER A 250 7.67 -30.27 6.97
CA SER A 250 8.85 -30.21 6.12
C SER A 250 8.62 -29.27 4.94
N VAL A 251 9.70 -28.63 4.49
CA VAL A 251 9.70 -27.73 3.33
C VAL A 251 10.76 -28.18 2.33
N LYS A 252 10.48 -28.09 1.02
CA LYS A 252 11.45 -28.41 -0.05
C LYS A 252 12.66 -27.49 -0.03
N ASN A 253 13.81 -28.04 -0.45
CA ASN A 253 15.13 -27.40 -0.34
C ASN A 253 15.20 -25.97 -0.92
N GLU A 254 14.51 -25.70 -2.03
CA GLU A 254 14.54 -24.41 -2.73
C GLU A 254 14.02 -23.25 -1.88
N ILE A 255 13.09 -23.53 -0.97
CA ILE A 255 12.49 -22.52 -0.09
C ILE A 255 12.71 -22.82 1.40
N LYS A 256 13.57 -23.80 1.74
CA LYS A 256 13.99 -24.10 3.13
C LYS A 256 14.58 -22.89 3.86
N TRP A 257 15.14 -21.94 3.13
CA TRP A 257 15.65 -20.70 3.71
C TRP A 257 14.57 -19.91 4.46
N ILE A 258 13.28 -20.06 4.12
CA ILE A 258 12.16 -19.38 4.77
C ILE A 258 12.08 -19.81 6.25
N THR A 259 12.21 -21.11 6.52
CA THR A 259 12.10 -21.69 7.86
C THR A 259 13.43 -21.80 8.60
N ASN A 260 14.57 -21.68 7.88
CA ASN A 260 15.90 -21.84 8.46
C ASN A 260 16.52 -20.49 8.81
N GLN A 261 16.28 -20.02 10.02
CA GLN A 261 16.89 -18.80 10.52
C GLN A 261 18.43 -18.94 10.63
N PRO A 262 19.21 -18.01 10.05
CA PRO A 262 20.67 -18.01 10.20
C PRO A 262 21.12 -17.69 11.63
N SER A 263 22.32 -18.14 11.99
CA SER A 263 23.02 -17.72 13.22
C SER A 263 23.19 -16.19 13.28
N PRO A 264 23.34 -15.61 14.49
CA PRO A 264 23.51 -14.16 14.67
C PRO A 264 24.59 -13.54 13.78
N GLY A 265 24.31 -12.34 13.27
CA GLY A 265 25.19 -11.55 12.41
C GLY A 265 24.49 -11.05 11.15
N LYS A 266 25.28 -10.56 10.19
CA LYS A 266 24.78 -9.95 8.94
C LYS A 266 23.78 -10.83 8.18
N ALA A 267 23.99 -12.16 8.16
CA ALA A 267 23.10 -13.09 7.48
C ALA A 267 21.69 -13.11 8.10
N ARG A 268 21.59 -13.05 9.44
CA ARG A 268 20.31 -13.00 10.15
C ARG A 268 19.57 -11.69 9.86
N VAL A 269 20.26 -10.55 9.80
CA VAL A 269 19.68 -9.26 9.40
C VAL A 269 19.10 -9.34 7.97
N MET A 270 19.86 -9.90 7.01
CA MET A 270 19.39 -10.04 5.64
C MET A 270 18.19 -10.98 5.53
N TYR A 271 18.19 -12.07 6.29
CA TYR A 271 17.05 -12.98 6.40
C TYR A 271 15.78 -12.26 6.87
N ILE A 272 15.87 -11.47 7.95
CA ILE A 272 14.74 -10.67 8.46
C ILE A 272 14.21 -9.71 7.39
N ILE A 273 15.08 -9.04 6.65
CA ILE A 273 14.66 -8.13 5.58
C ILE A 273 13.95 -8.87 4.45
N LEU A 274 14.43 -10.06 4.07
CA LEU A 274 13.76 -10.89 3.08
C LEU A 274 12.35 -11.28 3.55
N LEU A 275 12.21 -11.64 4.83
CA LEU A 275 10.90 -11.92 5.41
C LEU A 275 9.98 -10.70 5.36
N MET A 276 10.45 -9.53 5.80
CA MET A 276 9.66 -8.29 5.82
C MET A 276 9.18 -7.86 4.42
N ARG A 277 9.97 -8.15 3.38
CA ARG A 277 9.59 -7.88 1.99
C ARG A 277 8.56 -8.85 1.45
N GLY A 278 8.62 -10.11 1.87
CA GLY A 278 7.82 -11.19 1.30
C GLY A 278 6.49 -11.44 2.01
N PHE A 279 6.42 -11.21 3.32
CA PHE A 279 5.37 -11.78 4.18
C PHE A 279 4.61 -10.72 4.99
N SER A 280 3.43 -11.06 5.50
CA SER A 280 2.54 -10.12 6.20
C SER A 280 2.44 -10.36 7.72
N ASN A 281 2.63 -11.58 8.19
CA ASN A 281 2.39 -12.03 9.57
C ASN A 281 3.65 -12.61 10.25
N ILE A 282 4.75 -11.86 10.23
CA ILE A 282 6.04 -12.26 10.80
C ILE A 282 6.35 -11.60 12.15
N ARG A 283 5.32 -11.07 12.85
CA ARG A 283 5.50 -10.25 14.06
C ARG A 283 6.27 -10.99 15.16
N GLU A 284 5.96 -12.26 15.40
CA GLU A 284 6.62 -13.04 16.46
C GLU A 284 8.12 -13.21 16.19
N ILE A 285 8.50 -13.48 14.93
CA ILE A 285 9.90 -13.56 14.51
C ILE A 285 10.61 -12.21 14.70
N LEU A 286 9.93 -11.12 14.35
CA LEU A 286 10.49 -9.78 14.52
C LEU A 286 10.65 -9.40 15.99
N ASP A 287 9.69 -9.75 16.85
CA ASP A 287 9.75 -9.51 18.29
C ASP A 287 10.86 -10.36 18.94
N GLU A 288 11.04 -11.61 18.50
CA GLU A 288 12.17 -12.45 18.92
C GLU A 288 13.50 -11.88 18.46
N PHE A 289 13.60 -11.49 17.18
CA PHE A 289 14.78 -10.84 16.63
C PHE A 289 15.11 -9.56 17.39
N ASN A 290 14.12 -8.71 17.70
CA ASN A 290 14.29 -7.47 18.46
C ASN A 290 14.83 -7.73 19.87
N ARG A 291 14.32 -8.76 20.57
CA ARG A 291 14.79 -9.13 21.92
C ARG A 291 16.22 -9.69 21.92
N ASN A 292 16.59 -10.43 20.88
CA ASN A 292 17.85 -11.17 20.80
C ASN A 292 18.87 -10.56 19.83
N ILE A 293 18.69 -9.30 19.43
CA ILE A 293 19.56 -8.62 18.48
C ILE A 293 20.94 -8.36 19.10
N THR A 294 22.00 -8.58 18.34
CA THR A 294 23.37 -8.33 18.80
C THR A 294 23.83 -6.92 18.44
N ARG A 295 24.91 -6.46 19.07
CA ARG A 295 25.53 -5.16 18.76
C ARG A 295 26.00 -5.09 17.31
N ASP A 296 26.66 -6.14 16.81
CA ASP A 296 27.16 -6.19 15.43
C ASP A 296 26.02 -6.09 14.41
N GLU A 297 24.86 -6.68 14.71
CA GLU A 297 23.67 -6.58 13.86
C GLU A 297 23.07 -5.18 13.87
N LEU A 298 23.01 -4.53 15.04
CA LEU A 298 22.61 -3.13 15.16
C LEU A 298 23.53 -2.22 14.31
N GLU A 299 24.85 -2.45 14.35
CA GLU A 299 25.82 -1.70 13.55
C GLU A 299 25.62 -1.91 12.04
N VAL A 300 25.33 -3.15 11.60
CA VAL A 300 24.94 -3.44 10.21
C VAL A 300 23.69 -2.65 9.81
N ILE A 301 22.67 -2.62 10.66
CA ILE A 301 21.40 -1.92 10.38
C ILE A 301 21.63 -0.41 10.27
N ILE A 302 22.42 0.18 11.17
CA ILE A 302 22.75 1.61 11.12
C ILE A 302 23.48 1.97 9.84
N SER A 303 24.49 1.16 9.46
CA SER A 303 25.31 1.41 8.27
C SER A 303 24.50 1.43 6.96
N ARG A 304 23.28 0.88 6.98
CA ARG A 304 22.37 0.76 5.82
C ARG A 304 20.96 1.25 6.14
N SER A 305 20.83 2.18 7.08
CA SER A 305 19.54 2.63 7.62
C SER A 305 18.55 3.13 6.56
N TYR A 306 19.02 3.83 5.52
CA TYR A 306 18.21 4.27 4.37
C TYR A 306 17.58 3.13 3.57
N GLU A 307 18.27 1.99 3.45
CA GLU A 307 17.78 0.82 2.70
C GLU A 307 16.83 -0.05 3.53
N MET A 308 16.81 0.16 4.86
CA MET A 308 16.20 -0.74 5.85
C MET A 308 15.20 -0.01 6.76
N LYS A 309 14.51 1.01 6.23
CA LYS A 309 13.60 1.87 7.00
C LYS A 309 12.56 1.10 7.82
N ASP A 310 11.97 0.05 7.23
CA ASP A 310 10.96 -0.76 7.92
C ASP A 310 11.54 -1.45 9.16
N LEU A 311 12.75 -2.00 9.03
CA LEU A 311 13.46 -2.66 10.12
C LEU A 311 13.93 -1.63 11.17
N VAL A 312 14.42 -0.47 10.73
CA VAL A 312 14.77 0.64 11.62
C VAL A 312 13.56 1.10 12.44
N CYS A 313 12.40 1.28 11.82
CA CYS A 313 11.16 1.67 12.50
C CYS A 313 10.69 0.59 13.50
N THR A 314 10.93 -0.69 13.19
CA THR A 314 10.60 -1.82 14.07
C THR A 314 11.51 -1.89 15.32
N LEU A 315 12.72 -1.33 15.25
CA LEU A 315 13.76 -1.42 16.28
C LEU A 315 14.00 -0.11 17.05
N LEU A 316 13.09 0.86 16.96
CA LEU A 316 13.25 2.18 17.60
C LEU A 316 13.36 2.13 19.13
N ASN A 317 13.01 1.01 19.77
CA ASN A 317 13.23 0.79 21.20
C ASN A 317 14.73 0.77 21.57
N HIS A 318 15.61 0.41 20.63
CA HIS A 318 17.06 0.40 20.83
C HIS A 318 17.63 1.81 20.71
N PRO A 319 18.25 2.37 21.77
CA PRO A 319 18.76 3.74 21.74
C PRO A 319 19.73 4.01 20.59
N ILE A 320 20.60 3.05 20.28
CA ILE A 320 21.57 3.17 19.19
C ILE A 320 20.87 3.41 17.83
N ILE A 321 19.73 2.76 17.58
CA ILE A 321 18.94 2.95 16.37
C ILE A 321 18.23 4.31 16.40
N SER A 322 17.59 4.66 17.51
CA SER A 322 16.86 5.93 17.61
C SER A 322 17.78 7.16 17.45
N HIS A 323 19.03 7.09 17.94
CA HIS A 323 20.02 8.17 17.78
C HIS A 323 20.65 8.20 16.38
N ALA A 324 20.60 7.10 15.64
CA ALA A 324 21.13 7.03 14.27
C ALA A 324 20.19 7.61 13.21
N LEU A 325 18.95 8.00 13.58
CA LEU A 325 18.02 8.67 12.68
C LEU A 325 18.52 10.07 12.35
N SER A 326 19.07 10.25 11.15
CA SER A 326 19.45 11.56 10.63
C SER A 326 18.21 12.38 10.25
N TYR A 327 18.35 13.70 10.17
CA TYR A 327 17.30 14.60 9.70
C TYR A 327 16.80 14.24 8.29
N ASP A 328 17.73 13.91 7.39
CA ASP A 328 17.43 13.48 6.03
C ASP A 328 16.64 12.15 6.00
N MET A 329 16.95 11.21 6.89
CA MET A 329 16.21 9.96 7.01
C MET A 329 14.78 10.19 7.50
N LEU A 330 14.59 11.10 8.47
CA LEU A 330 13.27 11.43 9.01
C LEU A 330 12.31 11.98 7.93
N GLY A 331 12.82 12.76 6.98
CA GLY A 331 12.02 13.27 5.86
C GLY A 331 11.52 12.18 4.90
N GLU A 332 12.14 11.00 4.92
CA GLU A 332 11.76 9.87 4.07
C GLU A 332 10.91 8.81 4.79
N ILE A 333 10.80 8.86 6.12
CA ILE A 333 9.95 7.93 6.88
C ILE A 333 8.47 8.25 6.61
N GLN A 334 7.69 7.21 6.32
CA GLN A 334 6.25 7.27 6.11
C GLN A 334 5.54 6.24 7.02
N LYS A 335 4.20 6.29 7.08
CA LYS A 335 3.41 5.37 7.92
C LYS A 335 3.64 3.91 7.55
N GLU A 336 3.90 3.63 6.26
CA GLU A 336 4.10 2.30 5.72
C GLU A 336 5.36 1.63 6.30
N ASN A 337 6.36 2.42 6.70
CA ASN A 337 7.57 1.87 7.33
C ASN A 337 7.29 1.27 8.72
N PHE A 338 6.16 1.61 9.35
CA PHE A 338 5.72 1.04 10.61
C PHE A 338 4.83 -0.21 10.43
N LYS A 339 4.69 -0.75 9.21
CA LYS A 339 3.85 -1.92 8.91
C LYS A 339 4.06 -3.09 9.88
N PHE A 340 5.30 -3.32 10.33
CA PHE A 340 5.66 -4.41 11.23
C PHE A 340 6.01 -3.97 12.66
N ALA A 341 5.84 -2.68 12.97
CA ALA A 341 6.22 -2.15 14.26
C ALA A 341 5.32 -2.68 15.37
N ASN A 342 5.93 -3.11 16.47
CA ASN A 342 5.22 -3.42 17.70
C ASN A 342 5.17 -2.16 18.58
N PHE A 343 4.04 -1.44 18.56
CA PHE A 343 3.90 -0.17 19.27
C PHE A 343 3.96 -0.31 20.80
N ASP A 344 3.67 -1.49 21.36
CA ASP A 344 3.86 -1.74 22.79
C ASP A 344 5.34 -1.74 23.20
N ILE A 345 6.23 -2.03 22.24
CA ILE A 345 7.69 -2.05 22.43
C ILE A 345 8.31 -0.69 22.10
N ILE A 346 7.94 -0.09 20.96
CA ILE A 346 8.58 1.14 20.47
C ILE A 346 7.88 2.43 20.91
N GLY A 347 6.62 2.35 21.39
CA GLY A 347 5.72 3.50 21.53
C GLY A 347 6.29 4.62 22.40
N ASP A 348 6.93 4.29 23.52
CA ASP A 348 7.52 5.26 24.44
C ASP A 348 8.68 6.07 23.83
N ARG A 349 9.28 5.57 22.73
CA ARG A 349 10.36 6.24 22.02
C ARG A 349 9.87 7.22 20.97
N LEU A 350 8.66 7.03 20.43
CA LEU A 350 8.14 7.84 19.32
C LEU A 350 8.08 9.34 19.65
N LYS A 351 7.84 9.70 20.91
CA LYS A 351 7.78 11.10 21.38
C LYS A 351 9.11 11.87 21.25
N TYR A 352 10.22 11.16 21.10
CA TYR A 352 11.56 11.76 20.96
C TYR A 352 11.97 11.93 19.50
N ILE A 353 11.19 11.39 18.56
CA ILE A 353 11.50 11.44 17.14
C ILE A 353 10.73 12.61 16.52
N PRO A 354 11.43 13.60 15.92
CA PRO A 354 10.79 14.78 15.36
C PRO A 354 10.25 14.48 13.95
N PHE A 355 9.22 13.64 13.87
CA PHE A 355 8.51 13.38 12.61
C PHE A 355 7.86 14.66 12.08
N ASP A 356 7.77 14.77 10.76
CA ASP A 356 6.86 15.72 10.12
C ASP A 356 5.44 15.55 10.68
N GLU A 357 4.75 16.65 10.99
CA GLU A 357 3.41 16.63 11.60
C GLU A 357 2.42 15.74 10.85
N LEU A 358 2.55 15.69 9.52
CA LEU A 358 1.78 14.83 8.63
C LEU A 358 2.00 13.35 8.90
N VAL A 359 3.27 12.96 8.94
CA VAL A 359 3.71 11.59 9.19
C VAL A 359 3.34 11.21 10.62
N ALA A 360 3.56 12.10 11.59
CA ALA A 360 3.20 11.90 12.98
C ALA A 360 1.69 11.63 13.16
N LYS A 361 0.84 12.43 12.53
CA LYS A 361 -0.62 12.21 12.53
C LYS A 361 -0.99 10.88 11.89
N SER A 362 -0.38 10.53 10.76
CA SER A 362 -0.63 9.25 10.10
C SER A 362 -0.22 8.05 10.96
N ILE A 363 0.98 8.09 11.57
CA ILE A 363 1.45 7.06 12.51
C ILE A 363 0.49 6.95 13.70
N ALA A 364 0.02 8.08 14.24
CA ALA A 364 -0.93 8.09 15.36
C ALA A 364 -2.28 7.42 15.05
N THR A 365 -2.63 7.19 13.78
CA THR A 365 -3.84 6.45 13.40
C THR A 365 -3.62 4.94 13.32
N MET A 366 -2.39 4.45 13.41
CA MET A 366 -2.05 3.05 13.20
C MET A 366 -2.39 2.15 14.39
N ASP A 367 -2.48 2.71 15.61
CA ASP A 367 -2.77 1.96 16.84
C ASP A 367 -3.59 2.83 17.79
N ALA A 368 -4.57 2.21 18.47
CA ALA A 368 -5.47 2.92 19.38
C ALA A 368 -4.76 3.55 20.60
N ASN A 369 -3.60 3.04 20.98
CA ASN A 369 -2.77 3.58 22.06
C ASN A 369 -1.92 4.78 21.60
N LEU A 370 -1.88 5.08 20.30
CA LEU A 370 -1.13 6.22 19.79
C LEU A 370 -2.02 7.46 19.69
N THR A 371 -1.43 8.60 20.04
CA THR A 371 -2.08 9.91 19.96
C THR A 371 -1.09 10.92 19.42
N PHE A 372 -1.60 11.97 18.80
CA PHE A 372 -0.79 13.10 18.34
C PHE A 372 -1.10 14.33 19.19
N GLU A 373 -0.14 14.77 19.99
CA GLU A 373 -0.27 15.92 20.90
C GLU A 373 1.03 16.74 20.87
N ASP A 374 0.91 18.07 20.87
CA ASP A 374 2.04 19.01 20.92
C ASP A 374 3.18 18.70 19.92
N GLY A 375 2.82 18.32 18.69
CA GLY A 375 3.81 18.05 17.64
C GLY A 375 4.44 16.65 17.72
N LYS A 376 4.00 15.79 18.64
CA LYS A 376 4.64 14.50 18.94
C LYS A 376 3.65 13.35 18.87
N VAL A 377 4.18 12.18 18.51
CA VAL A 377 3.45 10.91 18.64
C VAL A 377 3.65 10.40 20.07
N LEU A 378 2.56 10.32 20.83
CA LEU A 378 2.56 9.83 22.20
C LEU A 378 1.90 8.46 22.26
N TYR A 379 2.52 7.54 22.98
CA TYR A 379 1.94 6.24 23.30
C TYR A 379 1.34 6.29 24.70
N ARG A 380 0.08 5.90 24.83
CA ARG A 380 -0.68 5.86 26.09
C ARG A 380 -1.14 4.44 26.31
N ARG A 381 -0.54 3.76 27.30
CA ARG A 381 -1.06 2.46 27.75
C ARG A 381 -2.45 2.65 28.33
N PHE A 382 -3.46 2.08 27.69
CA PHE A 382 -4.75 1.86 28.36
C PHE A 382 -4.55 0.82 29.45
N LEU A 383 -4.08 1.25 30.62
CA LEU A 383 -4.25 0.48 31.84
C LEU A 383 -5.76 0.48 32.09
N GLY A 384 -6.43 -0.61 31.72
CA GLY A 384 -7.81 -0.86 32.12
C GLY A 384 -7.91 -0.53 33.61
N LYS A 385 -8.87 0.33 33.98
CA LYS A 385 -9.10 0.68 35.37
C LYS A 385 -9.11 -0.62 36.17
N SER A 386 -8.11 -0.82 37.03
CA SER A 386 -8.17 -1.83 38.07
C SER A 386 -9.51 -1.61 38.76
N ALA A 387 -10.44 -2.56 38.58
CA ALA A 387 -11.58 -2.68 39.45
C ALA A 387 -10.98 -2.94 40.83
N ARG A 388 -10.84 -1.87 41.62
CA ARG A 388 -10.59 -1.99 43.05
C ARG A 388 -11.85 -2.63 43.61
N PHE A 389 -11.75 -3.94 43.84
CA PHE A 389 -12.65 -4.67 44.72
C PHE A 389 -12.52 -4.15 46.14
#